data_AF-A0A7W0FQX6-F1
#
_entry.id   AF-A0A7W0FQX6-F1
#
_cell.length_a   1.000
_cell.length_b   1.000
_cell.length_c   1.000
_cell.angle_alpha   90.00
_cell.angle_beta   90.00
_cell.angle_gamma   90.00
#
_symmetry.space_group_name_H-M   'P 1'
#
loop_
_entity.id
_entity.type
_entity.pdbx_description
1 polymer ?
#
loop_
_entity_poly.entity_id
_entity_poly.type
_entity_poly.pdbx_seq_one_letter_code
_entity_poly.pdbx_strand_id
1 'polypeptide(L)'
;IYDLAAEVARAHIPDADLPVAIRHTGVDPLVHEVAADELQETTSAAVNHACDTVAGTVGVVVPVGRRDVVEGWLGERDTERVPVLEALDTKGLEFDGIVVVQPDEIVQEADVGMRMLYVVLTRATQRLEVVGTSHAWRP
;
A
#
# COMPACT_ATOMS: atom_id res chain seq x y z
N ILE A 1 -1.95 11.10 3.27
CA ILE A 1 -0.97 9.97 3.22
C ILE A 1 -0.10 9.93 4.47
N TYR A 2 0.78 10.92 4.67
CA TYR A 2 1.72 10.90 5.80
C TYR A 2 1.04 10.79 7.17
N ASP A 3 -0.11 11.46 7.37
CA ASP A 3 -0.84 11.42 8.64
C ASP A 3 -1.28 10.00 9.02
N LEU A 4 -1.78 9.20 8.07
CA LEU A 4 -2.13 7.80 8.28
C LEU A 4 -0.89 6.95 8.62
N ALA A 5 0.21 7.12 7.88
CA ALA A 5 1.43 6.38 8.16
C ALA A 5 2.00 6.74 9.54
N ALA A 6 1.98 8.02 9.90
CA ALA A 6 2.41 8.51 11.20
C ALA A 6 1.52 8.01 12.34
N GLU A 7 0.20 7.91 12.13
CA GLU A 7 -0.75 7.30 13.05
C GLU A 7 -0.40 5.82 13.32
N VAL A 8 -0.21 5.02 12.25
CA VAL A 8 0.21 3.61 12.35
C VAL A 8 1.52 3.46 13.10
N ALA A 9 2.52 4.28 12.77
CA ALA A 9 3.82 4.22 13.42
C ALA A 9 3.76 4.59 14.90
N ARG A 10 3.01 5.63 15.29
CA ARG A 10 2.85 6.00 16.71
C ARG A 10 2.14 4.92 17.52
N ALA A 11 1.18 4.22 16.92
CA ALA A 11 0.42 3.18 17.60
C ALA A 11 1.25 1.91 17.83
N HIS A 12 2.14 1.55 16.88
CA HIS A 12 2.74 0.21 16.86
C HIS A 12 4.27 0.16 16.89
N ILE A 13 4.96 1.29 16.69
CA ILE A 13 6.43 1.34 16.65
C ILE A 13 6.93 2.14 17.85
N PRO A 14 7.56 1.48 18.85
CA PRO A 14 8.19 2.18 19.96
C PRO A 14 9.25 3.18 19.46
N ASP A 15 9.28 4.36 20.08
CA ASP A 15 10.23 5.43 19.80
C ASP A 15 10.29 5.84 18.31
N ALA A 16 9.14 5.81 17.61
CA ALA A 16 9.06 6.19 16.20
C ALA A 16 9.58 7.62 15.96
N ASP A 17 10.73 7.74 15.32
CA ASP A 17 11.26 9.01 14.81
C ASP A 17 10.57 9.35 13.49
N LEU A 18 9.57 10.22 13.58
CA LEU A 18 8.70 10.58 12.47
C LEU A 18 9.10 11.94 11.90
N PRO A 19 9.41 12.05 10.60
CA PRO A 19 9.65 13.35 9.98
C PRO A 19 8.44 14.29 10.11
N VAL A 20 8.68 15.60 10.06
CA VAL A 20 7.59 16.58 9.95
C VAL A 20 7.19 16.68 8.49
N ALA A 21 5.94 16.37 8.17
CA ALA A 21 5.42 16.59 6.82
C ALA A 21 5.39 18.09 6.50
N ILE A 22 6.14 18.49 5.48
CA ILE A 22 6.18 19.88 4.99
C ILE A 22 5.38 20.07 3.69
N ARG A 23 4.77 18.99 3.18
CA ARG A 23 3.89 19.00 2.01
C ARG A 23 2.66 18.15 2.30
N HIS A 24 1.50 18.71 1.99
CA HIS A 24 0.23 18.02 1.99
C HIS A 24 -0.29 18.01 0.55
N THR A 25 -0.61 16.83 0.02
CA THR A 25 -1.24 16.69 -1.29
C THR A 25 -2.72 17.06 -1.26
N GLY A 26 -3.33 17.14 -0.06
CA GLY A 26 -4.76 17.39 0.13
C GLY A 26 -5.66 16.19 -0.20
N VAL A 27 -5.08 15.04 -0.51
CA VAL A 27 -5.80 13.81 -0.87
C VAL A 27 -5.68 12.79 0.27
N ASP A 28 -6.84 12.40 0.80
CA ASP A 28 -6.92 11.36 1.82
C ASP A 28 -6.69 9.97 1.21
N PRO A 29 -5.97 9.07 1.92
CA PRO A 29 -5.90 7.67 1.53
C PRO A 29 -7.29 7.05 1.46
N LEU A 30 -7.54 6.18 0.47
CA LEU A 30 -8.73 5.33 0.51
C LEU A 30 -8.38 3.99 1.14
N VAL A 31 -9.26 3.51 2.01
CA VAL A 31 -9.10 2.26 2.74
C VAL A 31 -10.37 1.44 2.52
N HIS A 32 -10.20 0.27 1.93
CA HIS A 32 -11.27 -0.63 1.53
C HIS A 32 -11.22 -1.89 2.40
N GLU A 33 -12.21 -2.05 3.29
CA GLU A 33 -12.48 -3.31 4.00
C GLU A 33 -13.51 -4.10 3.20
N VAL A 34 -13.13 -5.30 2.77
CA VAL A 34 -13.98 -6.10 1.87
C VAL A 34 -14.01 -7.57 2.31
N ALA A 35 -15.04 -8.29 1.88
CA ALA A 35 -15.08 -9.73 2.08
C ALA A 35 -14.00 -10.43 1.22
N ALA A 36 -13.63 -11.65 1.59
CA ALA A 36 -12.54 -12.38 0.92
C ALA A 36 -12.82 -12.66 -0.57
N ASP A 37 -14.09 -12.85 -0.93
CA ASP A 37 -14.57 -13.04 -2.29
C ASP A 37 -14.63 -11.75 -3.12
N GLU A 38 -14.62 -10.58 -2.49
CA GLU A 38 -14.61 -9.26 -3.13
C GLU A 38 -13.19 -8.70 -3.33
N LEU A 39 -12.18 -9.34 -2.74
CA LEU A 39 -10.79 -8.87 -2.71
C LEU A 39 -10.21 -8.67 -4.11
N GLN A 40 -10.47 -9.59 -5.04
CA GLN A 40 -9.96 -9.52 -6.41
C GLN A 40 -10.54 -8.31 -7.17
N GLU A 41 -11.86 -8.15 -7.12
CA GLU A 41 -12.57 -7.08 -7.82
C GLU A 41 -12.14 -5.71 -7.27
N THR A 42 -12.10 -5.59 -5.95
CA THR A 42 -11.72 -4.35 -5.28
C THR A 42 -10.26 -3.98 -5.53
N THR A 43 -9.35 -4.96 -5.53
CA THR A 43 -7.93 -4.72 -5.87
C THR A 43 -7.80 -4.19 -7.30
N SER A 44 -8.47 -4.83 -8.26
CA SER A 44 -8.46 -4.38 -9.65
C SER A 44 -9.04 -2.97 -9.81
N ALA A 45 -10.13 -2.68 -9.10
CA ALA A 45 -10.76 -1.36 -9.11
C ALA A 45 -9.85 -0.27 -8.51
N ALA A 46 -9.21 -0.55 -7.38
CA ALA A 46 -8.27 0.38 -6.73
C ALA A 46 -7.05 0.67 -7.62
N VAL A 47 -6.50 -0.35 -8.29
CA VAL A 47 -5.39 -0.17 -9.24
C VAL A 47 -5.82 0.68 -10.45
N ASN A 48 -7.01 0.43 -11.01
CA ASN A 48 -7.55 1.24 -12.10
C ASN A 48 -7.73 2.69 -11.68
N HIS A 49 -8.39 2.93 -10.55
CA HIS A 49 -8.63 4.26 -10.04
C HIS A 49 -7.33 5.02 -9.77
N ALA A 50 -6.32 4.34 -9.19
CA ALA A 50 -4.99 4.93 -9.02
C ALA A 50 -4.37 5.32 -10.37
N CYS A 51 -4.39 4.44 -11.37
CA CYS A 51 -3.85 4.70 -12.71
C CYS A 51 -4.58 5.83 -13.47
N ASP A 52 -5.89 6.00 -13.23
CA ASP A 52 -6.68 7.09 -13.79
C ASP A 52 -6.40 8.42 -13.10
N THR A 53 -6.01 8.37 -11.81
CA THR A 53 -5.72 9.55 -10.99
C THR A 53 -4.30 10.07 -11.21
N VAL A 54 -3.32 9.20 -11.46
CA VAL A 54 -1.91 9.58 -11.62
C VAL A 54 -1.35 9.19 -12.99
N ALA A 55 -0.65 10.11 -13.62
CA ALA A 55 -0.02 9.86 -14.92
C ALA A 55 1.21 8.94 -14.83
N GLY A 56 1.89 8.93 -13.66
CA GLY A 56 3.12 8.19 -13.45
C GLY A 56 2.92 6.76 -12.94
N THR A 57 3.82 6.32 -12.05
CA THR A 57 3.90 4.91 -11.62
C THR A 57 2.96 4.59 -10.47
N VAL A 58 2.38 3.39 -10.51
CA VAL A 58 1.50 2.85 -9.46
C VAL A 58 2.08 1.54 -8.94
N GLY A 59 2.70 1.56 -7.77
CA GLY A 59 3.21 0.34 -7.14
C GLY A 59 2.10 -0.44 -6.45
N VAL A 60 1.92 -1.71 -6.81
CA VAL A 60 0.98 -2.62 -6.13
C VAL A 60 1.78 -3.46 -5.14
N VAL A 61 1.59 -3.22 -3.84
CA VAL A 61 2.38 -3.85 -2.79
C VAL A 61 1.57 -4.95 -2.11
N VAL A 62 2.11 -6.16 -2.10
CA VAL A 62 1.40 -7.39 -1.70
C VAL A 62 2.25 -8.22 -0.73
N PRO A 63 1.62 -9.12 0.05
CA PRO A 63 2.32 -10.18 0.76
C PRO A 63 3.07 -11.09 -0.23
N VAL A 64 4.22 -11.62 0.17
CA VAL A 64 5.06 -12.53 -0.62
C VAL A 64 4.23 -13.68 -1.21
N GLY A 65 3.37 -14.30 -0.39
CA GLY A 65 2.54 -15.43 -0.81
C GLY A 65 1.41 -15.09 -1.80
N ARG A 66 1.17 -13.81 -2.09
CA ARG A 66 0.07 -13.34 -2.95
C ARG A 66 0.51 -12.76 -4.29
N ARG A 67 1.81 -12.63 -4.54
CA ARG A 67 2.36 -12.02 -5.75
C ARG A 67 1.76 -12.60 -7.03
N ASP A 68 1.91 -13.91 -7.24
CA ASP A 68 1.42 -14.59 -8.44
C ASP A 68 -0.11 -14.46 -8.61
N VAL A 69 -0.86 -14.48 -7.51
CA VAL A 69 -2.32 -14.36 -7.52
C VAL A 69 -2.75 -12.96 -7.92
N VAL A 70 -2.11 -11.93 -7.37
CA VAL A 70 -2.43 -10.53 -7.67
C VAL A 70 -1.98 -10.18 -9.10
N GLU A 71 -0.82 -10.66 -9.55
CA GLU A 71 -0.40 -10.55 -10.95
C GLU A 71 -1.46 -11.19 -11.89
N GLY A 72 -1.98 -12.36 -11.53
CA GLY A 72 -3.07 -13.01 -12.26
C GLY A 72 -4.37 -12.19 -12.30
N TRP A 73 -4.70 -11.45 -11.24
CA TRP A 73 -5.87 -10.56 -11.22
C TRP A 73 -5.67 -9.34 -12.14
N LEU A 74 -4.46 -8.81 -12.19
CA LEU A 74 -4.13 -7.61 -12.95
C LEU A 74 -3.91 -7.91 -14.44
N GLY A 75 -3.68 -9.17 -14.82
CA GLY A 75 -3.52 -9.59 -16.21
C GLY A 75 -2.32 -8.93 -16.89
N GLU A 76 -2.38 -8.80 -18.22
CA GLU A 76 -1.30 -8.21 -19.02
C GLU A 76 -1.32 -6.66 -18.91
N ARG A 77 -0.79 -6.14 -17.80
CA ARG A 77 -0.52 -4.71 -17.61
C ARG A 77 0.93 -4.38 -17.94
N ASP A 78 1.17 -3.10 -18.23
CA ASP A 78 2.52 -2.55 -18.31
C ASP A 78 3.18 -2.64 -16.93
N THR A 79 4.10 -3.61 -16.79
CA THR A 79 4.81 -3.90 -15.54
C THR A 79 5.80 -2.80 -15.14
N GLU A 80 6.18 -1.92 -16.07
CA GLU A 80 7.00 -0.75 -15.75
C GLU A 80 6.17 0.33 -15.07
N ARG A 81 4.92 0.52 -15.52
CA ARG A 81 3.99 1.48 -14.93
C ARG A 81 3.29 0.96 -13.69
N VAL A 82 2.92 -0.32 -13.66
CA VAL A 82 2.15 -0.97 -12.60
C VAL A 82 2.89 -2.21 -12.08
N PRO A 83 4.07 -2.05 -11.45
CA PRO A 83 4.78 -3.19 -10.90
C PRO A 83 4.05 -3.77 -9.67
N VAL A 84 3.97 -5.09 -9.60
CA VAL A 84 3.60 -5.82 -8.38
C VAL A 84 4.86 -6.10 -7.58
N LEU A 85 4.86 -5.71 -6.31
CA LEU A 85 6.03 -5.61 -5.45
C LEU A 85 5.75 -6.25 -4.09
N GLU A 86 6.80 -6.80 -3.49
CA GLU A 86 6.79 -7.13 -2.06
C GLU A 86 7.15 -5.89 -1.23
N ALA A 87 6.82 -5.89 0.05
CA ALA A 87 7.07 -4.73 0.92
C ALA A 87 8.55 -4.28 0.91
N LEU A 88 9.50 -5.25 0.87
CA LEU A 88 10.93 -4.97 0.84
C LEU A 88 11.40 -4.35 -0.48
N ASP A 89 10.77 -4.68 -1.60
CA ASP A 89 11.12 -4.16 -2.94
C ASP A 89 10.88 -2.65 -3.03
N THR A 90 9.98 -2.12 -2.20
CA THR A 90 9.62 -0.70 -2.24
C THR A 90 10.68 0.23 -1.65
N LYS A 91 11.66 -0.31 -0.92
CA LYS A 91 12.66 0.48 -0.19
C LYS A 91 13.55 1.27 -1.17
N GLY A 92 13.58 2.59 -1.00
CA GLY A 92 14.38 3.48 -1.84
C GLY A 92 13.74 3.80 -3.19
N LEU A 93 12.53 3.30 -3.43
CA LEU A 93 11.68 3.70 -4.55
C LEU A 93 10.62 4.69 -4.08
N GLU A 94 10.07 5.45 -5.00
CA GLU A 94 8.90 6.30 -4.79
C GLU A 94 7.96 6.10 -5.97
N PHE A 95 6.66 6.18 -5.70
CA PHE A 95 5.62 5.98 -6.70
C PHE A 95 4.62 7.14 -6.62
N ASP A 96 4.03 7.50 -7.76
CA ASP A 96 2.95 8.46 -7.78
C ASP A 96 1.72 7.90 -7.05
N GLY A 97 1.43 6.62 -7.26
CA GLY A 97 0.41 5.85 -6.55
C GLY A 97 0.96 4.61 -5.84
N ILE A 98 0.40 4.27 -4.68
CA ILE A 98 0.56 2.94 -4.06
C ILE A 98 -0.81 2.33 -3.81
N VAL A 99 -0.96 1.05 -4.16
CA VAL A 99 -2.07 0.19 -3.73
C VAL A 99 -1.49 -0.91 -2.85
N VAL A 100 -1.82 -0.91 -1.55
CA VAL A 100 -1.41 -1.97 -0.62
C VAL A 100 -2.53 -3.00 -0.52
N VAL A 101 -2.22 -4.27 -0.76
CA VAL A 101 -3.18 -5.38 -0.66
C VAL A 101 -2.85 -6.20 0.59
N GLN A 102 -3.86 -6.55 1.37
CA GLN A 102 -3.72 -7.38 2.59
C GLN A 102 -2.60 -6.90 3.53
N PRO A 103 -2.68 -5.65 4.03
CA PRO A 103 -1.65 -5.04 4.89
C PRO A 103 -1.38 -5.85 6.17
N ASP A 104 -2.39 -6.51 6.75
CA ASP A 104 -2.22 -7.34 7.94
C ASP A 104 -1.33 -8.56 7.67
N GLU A 105 -1.41 -9.14 6.47
CA GLU A 105 -0.53 -10.25 6.08
C GLU A 105 0.92 -9.76 5.92
N ILE A 106 1.13 -8.58 5.31
CA ILE A 106 2.47 -7.95 5.23
C ILE A 106 3.07 -7.74 6.63
N VAL A 107 2.25 -7.33 7.60
CA VAL A 107 2.70 -7.15 8.98
C VAL A 107 3.08 -8.47 9.64
N GLN A 108 2.40 -9.56 9.30
CA GLN A 108 2.67 -10.89 9.87
C GLN A 108 3.90 -11.59 9.26
N GLU A 109 4.37 -11.15 8.10
CA GLU A 109 5.50 -11.77 7.39
C GLU A 109 6.87 -11.57 8.05
N ALA A 110 7.03 -10.57 8.92
CA ALA A 110 8.27 -10.41 9.67
C ALA A 110 8.09 -9.74 11.03
N ASP A 111 9.05 -9.96 11.92
CA ASP A 111 9.12 -9.34 13.26
C ASP A 111 9.06 -7.81 13.24
N VAL A 112 9.52 -7.19 12.13
CA VAL A 112 9.49 -5.75 11.89
C VAL A 112 8.36 -5.31 10.93
N GLY A 113 7.32 -6.13 10.79
CA GLY A 113 6.20 -5.95 9.85
C GLY A 113 5.54 -4.58 9.88
N MET A 114 5.23 -4.07 11.07
CA MET A 114 4.66 -2.71 11.22
C MET A 114 5.58 -1.61 10.68
N ARG A 115 6.90 -1.76 10.86
CA ARG A 115 7.88 -0.82 10.29
C ARG A 115 7.96 -0.96 8.77
N MET A 116 7.83 -2.16 8.22
CA MET A 116 7.76 -2.36 6.77
C MET A 116 6.50 -1.73 6.18
N LEU A 117 5.33 -1.93 6.81
CA LEU A 117 4.09 -1.30 6.38
C LEU A 117 4.20 0.24 6.42
N TYR A 118 4.76 0.81 7.49
CA TYR A 118 5.04 2.25 7.54
C TYR A 118 5.90 2.72 6.36
N VAL A 119 6.96 1.99 6.03
CA VAL A 119 7.81 2.31 4.86
C VAL A 119 6.98 2.29 3.58
N VAL A 120 6.16 1.25 3.37
CA VAL A 120 5.28 1.10 2.20
C VAL A 120 4.29 2.26 2.07
N LEU A 121 3.58 2.59 3.14
CA LEU A 121 2.59 3.67 3.14
C LEU A 121 3.21 5.04 2.81
N THR A 122 4.49 5.23 3.12
CA THR A 122 5.24 6.46 2.83
C THR A 122 5.92 6.48 1.46
N ARG A 123 5.79 5.43 0.63
CA ARG A 123 6.31 5.42 -0.75
C ARG A 123 5.41 6.15 -1.74
N ALA A 124 4.14 6.36 -1.38
CA ALA A 124 3.18 7.10 -2.17
C ALA A 124 3.42 8.60 -2.09
N THR A 125 3.65 9.23 -3.23
CA THR A 125 3.87 10.68 -3.32
C THR A 125 2.59 11.46 -3.61
N GLN A 126 1.62 10.86 -4.31
CA GLN A 126 0.35 11.53 -4.68
C GLN A 126 -0.88 10.77 -4.22
N ARG A 127 -0.90 9.44 -4.37
CA ARG A 127 -2.09 8.60 -4.15
C ARG A 127 -1.77 7.35 -3.32
N LEU A 128 -2.61 7.05 -2.33
CA LEU A 128 -2.52 5.83 -1.54
C LEU A 128 -3.89 5.17 -1.43
N GLU A 129 -3.93 3.88 -1.74
CA GLU A 129 -5.08 3.01 -1.50
C GLU A 129 -4.65 1.76 -0.74
N VAL A 130 -5.51 1.28 0.16
CA VAL A 130 -5.29 0.07 0.92
C VAL A 130 -6.53 -0.81 0.77
N VAL A 131 -6.35 -2.07 0.39
CA VAL A 131 -7.42 -3.06 0.22
C VAL A 131 -7.10 -4.25 1.09
N GLY A 132 -8.03 -4.63 1.98
CA GLY A 132 -7.82 -5.75 2.88
C GLY A 132 -9.11 -6.34 3.40
N THR A 133 -9.02 -7.57 3.90
CA THR A 133 -10.14 -8.25 4.57
C THR A 133 -10.17 -8.00 6.08
N SER A 134 -9.21 -7.24 6.59
CA SER A 134 -9.09 -6.83 7.98
C SER A 134 -8.27 -5.54 8.08
N HIS A 135 -8.35 -4.87 9.25
CA HIS A 135 -7.66 -3.61 9.53
C HIS A 135 -6.91 -3.61 10.86
N ALA A 136 -6.35 -4.74 11.29
CA ALA A 136 -5.62 -4.82 12.56
C ALA A 136 -4.33 -3.96 12.56
N TRP A 137 -3.81 -3.63 11.39
CA TRP A 137 -2.69 -2.74 11.14
C TRP A 137 -2.97 -1.27 11.51
N ARG A 138 -4.25 -0.89 11.61
CA ARG A 138 -4.70 0.46 11.91
C ARG A 138 -5.20 0.55 13.36
N PRO A 139 -4.87 1.63 14.10
CA PRO A 139 -5.40 1.84 15.45
C PRO A 139 -6.91 2.13 15.51
#